data_AF-A0A849YR48-F1
#
_entry.id   AF-A0A849YR48-F1
#
_cell.length_a   1.000
_cell.length_b   1.000
_cell.length_c   1.000
_cell.angle_alpha   90.00
_cell.angle_beta   90.00
_cell.angle_gamma   90.00
#
_symmetry.space_group_name_H-M   'P 1'
#
loop_
_entity.id
_entity.type
_entity.pdbx_description
1 polymer ?
#
loop_
_entity_poly.entity_id
_entity_poly.type
_entity_poly.pdbx_seq_one_letter_code
_entity_poly.pdbx_strand_id
1 'polypeptide(L)'
;MSRPDRLRLEMGRVLVHPFWLASLALLVINDHLLKGSGLLPGWVTGKLSDFAGLFVAPALLGVLTRVKSRHALVLVHVAVGVGFAAFELSSELAAAADVGYRVAGFRWQQWSDPTDLLALFVLPLAFAFALRVARRDRPTPQGALYRILASAGLVACAASTGDPVEVGPEDGLLAPDCSEQEGTVYDPETGSGIQCEPGNTEDACDNGVDDDGDGLIDCDDSDCIEQCADLRAACSALPLPPATMPTMLTGSTLGKPSLTESNCMGADAPEAIFLVLIDVPGTLTVDVPANHGISVRRDCVDWRTEDFCSDVPGPTEIAFENAGSVYLVVEALDPLSAADFEMPISFQSE
;
A
#
# COMPACT_ATOMS: atom_id res chain seq x y z
N MET A 1 24.44 -54.89 9.83
CA MET A 1 24.29 -53.55 10.44
C MET A 1 23.36 -52.74 9.57
N SER A 2 22.08 -52.63 9.97
CA SER A 2 21.12 -51.76 9.28
C SER A 2 21.59 -50.32 9.43
N ARG A 3 21.70 -49.56 8.32
CA ARG A 3 21.91 -48.11 8.39
C ARG A 3 20.78 -47.54 9.27
N PRO A 4 21.05 -46.62 10.22
CA PRO A 4 19.98 -45.95 10.91
C PRO A 4 19.08 -45.33 9.85
N ASP A 5 17.81 -45.72 9.85
CA ASP A 5 16.80 -45.15 8.97
C ASP A 5 16.95 -43.63 9.05
N ARG A 6 17.31 -43.00 7.93
CA ARG A 6 17.23 -41.55 7.84
C ARG A 6 15.75 -41.24 7.99
N LEU A 7 15.32 -40.90 9.22
CA LEU A 7 13.96 -40.48 9.55
C LEU A 7 13.50 -39.50 8.46
N ARG A 8 12.68 -40.00 7.54
CA ARG A 8 12.15 -39.20 6.44
C ARG A 8 11.15 -38.23 7.06
N LEU A 9 11.28 -36.96 6.72
CA LEU A 9 10.30 -35.97 7.15
C LEU A 9 9.03 -36.16 6.34
N GLU A 10 7.92 -36.37 7.05
CA GLU A 10 6.59 -36.51 6.45
C GLU A 10 5.83 -35.19 6.61
N MET A 11 6.08 -34.25 5.69
CA MET A 11 5.53 -32.88 5.76
C MET A 11 3.99 -32.84 5.71
N GLY A 12 3.34 -33.84 5.09
CA GLY A 12 1.87 -33.92 5.07
C GLY A 12 1.23 -34.00 6.46
N ARG A 13 1.96 -34.44 7.50
CA ARG A 13 1.45 -34.42 8.89
C ARG A 13 1.35 -33.01 9.48
N VAL A 14 2.13 -32.08 8.95
CA VAL A 14 2.13 -30.70 9.42
C VAL A 14 0.82 -30.02 9.01
N LEU A 15 0.36 -30.25 7.76
CA LEU A 15 -0.87 -29.64 7.21
C LEU A 15 -2.15 -30.09 7.91
N VAL A 16 -2.18 -31.31 8.46
CA VAL A 16 -3.35 -31.81 9.23
C VAL A 16 -3.26 -31.50 10.72
N HIS A 17 -2.20 -30.82 11.17
CA HIS A 17 -2.03 -30.50 12.58
C HIS A 17 -2.96 -29.33 12.97
N PRO A 18 -3.64 -29.39 14.14
CA PRO A 18 -4.59 -28.36 14.55
C PRO A 18 -3.99 -26.94 14.56
N PHE A 19 -2.73 -26.78 15.00
CA PHE A 19 -2.06 -25.47 14.93
C PHE A 19 -1.87 -24.93 13.50
N TRP A 20 -1.55 -25.79 12.53
CA TRP A 20 -1.42 -25.33 11.14
C TRP A 20 -2.80 -24.98 10.56
N LEU A 21 -3.82 -25.79 10.84
CA LEU A 21 -5.20 -25.51 10.44
C LEU A 21 -5.75 -24.23 11.08
N ALA A 22 -5.45 -23.99 12.35
CA ALA A 22 -5.83 -22.77 13.05
C ALA A 22 -5.12 -21.55 12.46
N SER A 23 -3.83 -21.66 12.13
CA SER A 23 -3.08 -20.60 11.46
C SER A 23 -3.62 -20.31 10.06
N LEU A 24 -3.98 -21.34 9.29
CA LEU A 24 -4.60 -21.18 7.98
C LEU A 24 -5.99 -20.54 8.09
N ALA A 25 -6.81 -20.98 9.04
CA ALA A 25 -8.13 -20.40 9.28
C ALA A 25 -8.02 -18.93 9.73
N LEU A 26 -7.05 -18.63 10.58
CA LEU A 26 -6.73 -17.26 10.99
C LEU A 26 -6.37 -16.39 9.78
N LEU A 27 -5.47 -16.88 8.92
CA LEU A 27 -5.07 -16.18 7.70
C LEU A 27 -6.28 -15.87 6.79
N VAL A 28 -7.10 -16.90 6.50
CA VAL A 28 -8.29 -16.76 5.64
C VAL A 28 -9.32 -15.81 6.25
N ILE A 29 -9.65 -15.97 7.54
CA ILE A 29 -10.63 -15.10 8.21
C ILE A 29 -10.11 -13.67 8.26
N ASN A 30 -8.83 -13.48 8.57
CA ASN A 30 -8.24 -12.16 8.65
C ASN A 30 -8.31 -11.45 7.30
N ASP A 31 -7.89 -12.11 6.23
CA ASP A 31 -7.72 -11.48 4.92
C ASP A 31 -9.02 -11.26 4.16
N HIS A 32 -10.04 -12.09 4.42
CA HIS A 32 -11.33 -11.97 3.74
C HIS A 32 -12.44 -11.34 4.57
N LEU A 33 -12.33 -11.31 5.91
CA LEU A 33 -13.40 -10.82 6.78
C LEU A 33 -12.99 -9.68 7.72
N LEU A 34 -11.72 -9.56 8.09
CA LEU A 34 -11.29 -8.55 9.07
C LEU A 34 -10.62 -7.34 8.42
N LYS A 35 -9.76 -7.55 7.41
CA LYS A 35 -9.22 -6.47 6.60
C LYS A 35 -10.37 -5.69 5.95
N GLY A 36 -10.34 -4.36 6.05
CA GLY A 36 -11.38 -3.47 5.51
C GLY A 36 -12.71 -3.42 6.29
N SER A 37 -12.93 -4.29 7.28
CA SER A 37 -14.21 -4.36 8.01
C SER A 37 -14.44 -3.26 9.05
N GLY A 38 -13.41 -2.48 9.38
CA GLY A 38 -13.43 -1.49 10.47
C GLY A 38 -13.44 -2.07 11.90
N LEU A 39 -13.46 -3.41 12.06
CA LEU A 39 -13.50 -4.06 13.39
C LEU A 39 -12.15 -4.03 14.12
N LEU A 40 -11.05 -4.02 13.37
CA LEU A 40 -9.68 -3.96 13.87
C LEU A 40 -8.90 -2.92 13.06
N PRO A 41 -7.91 -2.21 13.67
CA PRO A 41 -7.03 -1.33 12.92
C PRO A 41 -6.27 -2.07 11.83
N GLY A 42 -6.11 -1.45 10.65
CA GLY A 42 -5.45 -2.07 9.50
C GLY A 42 -4.05 -2.63 9.80
N TRP A 43 -3.24 -1.87 10.56
CA TRP A 43 -1.90 -2.30 10.98
C TRP A 43 -1.90 -3.57 11.85
N VAL A 44 -2.98 -3.86 12.59
CA VAL A 44 -3.12 -5.10 13.38
C VAL A 44 -3.42 -6.27 12.45
N THR A 45 -4.33 -6.08 11.50
CA THR A 45 -4.71 -7.12 10.54
C THR A 45 -3.59 -7.45 9.55
N GLY A 46 -2.74 -6.47 9.20
CA GLY A 46 -1.52 -6.70 8.41
C GLY A 46 -0.57 -7.67 9.13
N LYS A 47 -0.11 -7.30 10.32
CA LYS A 47 0.84 -8.12 11.11
C LYS A 47 0.30 -9.51 11.43
N LEU A 48 -1.01 -9.62 11.68
CA LEU A 48 -1.65 -10.91 11.93
C LEU A 48 -1.57 -11.84 10.71
N SER A 49 -1.71 -11.28 9.51
CA SER A 49 -1.50 -11.98 8.25
C SER A 49 -0.05 -12.47 8.14
N ASP A 50 0.94 -11.63 8.41
CA ASP A 50 2.36 -12.01 8.27
C ASP A 50 2.76 -13.12 9.22
N PHE A 51 2.33 -13.01 10.49
CA PHE A 51 2.57 -14.07 11.47
C PHE A 51 1.92 -15.40 11.06
N ALA A 52 0.68 -15.36 10.56
CA ALA A 52 -0.03 -16.56 10.11
C ALA A 52 0.58 -17.13 8.81
N GLY A 53 0.91 -16.28 7.86
CA GLY A 53 1.52 -16.60 6.58
C GLY A 53 2.90 -17.23 6.73
N LEU A 54 3.80 -16.63 7.54
CA LEU A 54 5.13 -17.17 7.81
C LEU A 54 5.10 -18.48 8.61
N PHE A 55 4.01 -18.78 9.31
CA PHE A 55 3.80 -20.09 9.92
C PHE A 55 3.31 -21.14 8.91
N VAL A 56 2.44 -20.73 7.97
CA VAL A 56 1.80 -21.61 6.98
C VAL A 56 2.73 -21.94 5.81
N ALA A 57 3.37 -20.93 5.22
CA ALA A 57 4.07 -20.99 3.95
C ALA A 57 5.25 -21.99 3.92
N PRO A 58 6.14 -22.08 4.92
CA PRO A 58 7.25 -23.04 4.87
C PRO A 58 6.79 -24.50 4.90
N ALA A 59 5.69 -24.79 5.60
CA ALA A 59 5.12 -26.14 5.63
C ALA A 59 4.50 -26.51 4.28
N LEU A 60 3.79 -25.57 3.65
CA LEU A 60 3.22 -25.71 2.32
C LEU A 60 4.31 -25.89 1.26
N LEU A 61 5.32 -25.02 1.23
CA LEU A 61 6.44 -25.12 0.30
C LEU A 61 7.22 -26.42 0.50
N GLY A 62 7.39 -26.87 1.75
CA GLY A 62 8.02 -28.15 2.06
C GLY A 62 7.23 -29.36 1.53
N VAL A 63 5.91 -29.24 1.47
CA VAL A 63 5.01 -30.21 0.83
C VAL A 63 5.17 -30.19 -0.69
N LEU A 64 5.09 -29.02 -1.32
CA LEU A 64 5.17 -28.85 -2.77
C LEU A 64 6.52 -29.32 -3.32
N THR A 65 7.60 -29.02 -2.60
CA THR A 65 8.98 -29.43 -2.96
C THR A 65 9.35 -30.83 -2.45
N ARG A 66 8.43 -31.55 -1.81
CA ARG A 66 8.60 -32.93 -1.30
C ARG A 66 9.82 -33.08 -0.38
N VAL A 67 9.98 -32.16 0.57
CA VAL A 67 11.05 -32.17 1.58
C VAL A 67 11.03 -33.46 2.39
N LYS A 68 12.17 -34.16 2.40
CA LYS A 68 12.36 -35.41 3.16
C LYS A 68 13.49 -35.34 4.18
N SER A 69 14.24 -34.23 4.25
CA SER A 69 15.45 -34.10 5.07
C SER A 69 15.46 -32.80 5.85
N ARG A 70 16.19 -32.78 6.99
CA ARG A 70 16.36 -31.57 7.79
C ARG A 70 17.01 -30.42 7.01
N HIS A 71 18.00 -30.72 6.17
CA HIS A 71 18.67 -29.69 5.36
C HIS A 71 17.69 -29.05 4.37
N ALA A 72 16.89 -29.88 3.67
CA ALA A 72 15.88 -29.37 2.77
C ALA A 72 14.79 -28.56 3.51
N LEU A 73 14.44 -28.95 4.74
CA LEU A 73 13.52 -28.16 5.57
C LEU A 73 14.09 -26.79 5.94
N VAL A 74 15.39 -26.73 6.30
CA VAL A 74 16.09 -25.47 6.57
C VAL A 74 16.09 -24.59 5.32
N LEU A 75 16.45 -25.14 4.15
CA LEU A 75 16.47 -24.40 2.89
C LEU A 75 15.10 -23.80 2.55
N VAL A 76 14.02 -24.55 2.77
CA VAL A 76 12.66 -24.04 2.57
C VAL A 76 12.32 -22.88 3.50
N HIS A 77 12.68 -22.96 4.79
CA HIS A 77 12.41 -21.85 5.73
C HIS A 77 13.26 -20.62 5.43
N VAL A 78 14.53 -20.83 5.05
CA VAL A 78 15.41 -19.74 4.62
C VAL A 78 14.89 -19.09 3.35
N ALA A 79 14.45 -19.88 2.36
CA ALA A 79 13.89 -19.35 1.12
C ALA A 79 12.63 -18.50 1.37
N VAL A 80 11.72 -18.96 2.23
CA VAL A 80 10.53 -18.18 2.64
C VAL A 80 10.94 -16.89 3.35
N GLY A 81 11.84 -16.97 4.33
CA GLY A 81 12.27 -15.78 5.08
C GLY A 81 13.04 -14.76 4.24
N VAL A 82 13.88 -15.22 3.31
CA VAL A 82 14.59 -14.34 2.36
C VAL A 82 13.61 -13.71 1.38
N GLY A 83 12.65 -14.48 0.85
CA GLY A 83 11.63 -13.95 -0.04
C GLY A 83 10.78 -12.88 0.65
N PHE A 84 10.29 -13.18 1.86
CA PHE A 84 9.56 -12.22 2.69
C PHE A 84 10.38 -10.95 2.96
N ALA A 85 11.59 -11.09 3.51
CA ALA A 85 12.43 -9.93 3.81
C ALA A 85 12.80 -9.10 2.56
N ALA A 86 12.89 -9.72 1.39
CA ALA A 86 13.18 -9.00 0.15
C ALA A 86 12.00 -8.10 -0.28
N PHE A 87 10.76 -8.57 -0.13
CA PHE A 87 9.57 -7.75 -0.40
C PHE A 87 9.38 -6.64 0.65
N GLU A 88 9.73 -6.89 1.92
CA GLU A 88 9.63 -5.87 2.97
C GLU A 88 10.73 -4.80 2.94
N LEU A 89 11.87 -5.07 2.30
CA LEU A 89 13.03 -4.17 2.27
C LEU A 89 13.26 -3.46 0.94
N SER A 90 12.61 -3.87 -0.14
CA SER A 90 12.83 -3.32 -1.48
C SER A 90 11.51 -2.89 -2.11
N SER A 91 11.32 -1.58 -2.16
CA SER A 91 10.21 -0.95 -2.88
C SER A 91 10.27 -1.25 -4.38
N GLU A 92 11.46 -1.46 -4.95
CA GLU A 92 11.61 -1.83 -6.36
C GLU A 92 11.10 -3.25 -6.63
N LEU A 93 11.30 -4.17 -5.69
CA LEU A 93 10.83 -5.55 -5.81
C LEU A 93 9.31 -5.63 -5.61
N ALA A 94 8.77 -4.82 -4.70
CA ALA A 94 7.33 -4.66 -4.52
C ALA A 94 6.67 -4.10 -5.79
N ALA A 95 7.20 -3.01 -6.35
CA ALA A 95 6.69 -2.44 -7.60
C ALA A 95 6.78 -3.42 -8.79
N ALA A 96 7.86 -4.22 -8.86
CA ALA A 96 7.98 -5.26 -9.86
C ALA A 96 6.95 -6.40 -9.67
N ALA A 97 6.59 -6.72 -8.42
CA ALA A 97 5.56 -7.68 -8.10
C ALA A 97 4.19 -7.19 -8.54
N ASP A 98 3.86 -5.92 -8.30
CA ASP A 98 2.61 -5.29 -8.73
C ASP A 98 2.42 -5.35 -10.24
N VAL A 99 3.47 -5.07 -11.01
CA VAL A 99 3.47 -5.28 -12.47
C VAL A 99 3.16 -6.74 -12.80
N GLY A 100 3.80 -7.68 -12.10
CA GLY A 100 3.58 -9.12 -12.28
C GLY A 100 2.14 -9.56 -11.96
N TYR A 101 1.54 -9.04 -10.88
CA TYR A 101 0.17 -9.32 -10.49
C TYR A 101 -0.82 -8.81 -11.53
N ARG A 102 -0.65 -7.58 -12.00
CA ARG A 102 -1.48 -7.01 -13.08
C ARG A 102 -1.41 -7.83 -14.36
N VAL A 103 -0.22 -8.27 -14.76
CA VAL A 103 -0.04 -9.17 -15.92
C VAL A 103 -0.75 -10.51 -15.72
N ALA A 104 -0.82 -11.00 -14.48
CA ALA A 104 -1.53 -12.22 -14.13
C ALA A 104 -3.05 -12.01 -13.95
N GLY A 105 -3.57 -10.80 -14.16
CA GLY A 105 -4.99 -10.46 -14.02
C GLY A 105 -5.44 -10.21 -12.58
N PHE A 106 -4.51 -9.96 -11.66
CA PHE A 106 -4.79 -9.64 -10.28
C PHE A 106 -4.51 -8.15 -10.00
N ARG A 107 -5.44 -7.47 -9.33
CA ARG A 107 -5.20 -6.13 -8.75
C ARG A 107 -4.68 -6.27 -7.32
N TRP A 108 -3.54 -6.93 -7.16
CA TRP A 108 -2.86 -6.99 -5.86
C TRP A 108 -1.83 -5.88 -5.77
N GLN A 109 -1.78 -5.22 -4.61
CA GLN A 109 -0.77 -4.25 -4.27
C GLN A 109 0.12 -4.83 -3.18
N GLN A 110 1.42 -4.80 -3.40
CA GLN A 110 2.44 -5.21 -2.45
C GLN A 110 3.04 -3.98 -1.80
N TRP A 111 2.83 -3.85 -0.49
CA TRP A 111 3.51 -2.84 0.32
C TRP A 111 4.86 -3.36 0.84
N SER A 112 5.81 -2.45 1.05
CA SER A 112 7.08 -2.73 1.74
C SER A 112 7.05 -2.06 3.11
N ASP A 113 6.96 -2.83 4.19
CA ASP A 113 7.01 -2.32 5.57
C ASP A 113 8.15 -3.02 6.35
N PRO A 114 9.30 -2.34 6.57
CA PRO A 114 10.40 -2.91 7.35
C PRO A 114 10.02 -3.34 8.78
N THR A 115 8.93 -2.82 9.34
CA THR A 115 8.44 -3.25 10.66
C THR A 115 7.86 -4.66 10.65
N ASP A 116 7.46 -5.19 9.49
CA ASP A 116 6.96 -6.55 9.32
C ASP A 116 8.09 -7.60 9.34
N LEU A 117 9.36 -7.17 9.28
CA LEU A 117 10.50 -8.03 9.59
C LEU A 117 10.45 -8.62 11.00
N LEU A 118 9.68 -8.03 11.92
CA LEU A 118 9.39 -8.65 13.20
C LEU A 118 8.75 -10.04 13.01
N ALA A 119 7.91 -10.25 12.01
CA ALA A 119 7.27 -11.54 11.73
C ALA A 119 8.26 -12.68 11.46
N LEU A 120 9.51 -12.38 11.07
CA LEU A 120 10.56 -13.39 10.92
C LEU A 120 10.86 -14.16 12.23
N PHE A 121 10.49 -13.66 13.41
CA PHE A 121 10.61 -14.44 14.66
C PHE A 121 9.75 -15.72 14.64
N VAL A 122 8.71 -15.78 13.82
CA VAL A 122 7.82 -16.95 13.69
C VAL A 122 8.52 -18.09 12.97
N LEU A 123 9.42 -17.82 12.01
CA LEU A 123 10.10 -18.85 11.21
C LEU A 123 10.89 -19.90 12.02
N PRO A 124 11.72 -19.55 13.03
CA PRO A 124 12.38 -20.55 13.85
C PRO A 124 11.39 -21.39 14.67
N LEU A 125 10.25 -20.81 15.08
CA LEU A 125 9.19 -21.53 15.79
C LEU A 125 8.46 -22.50 14.85
N ALA A 126 8.12 -22.04 13.65
CA ALA A 126 7.52 -22.84 12.58
C ALA A 126 8.44 -24.01 12.19
N PHE A 127 9.76 -23.77 12.08
CA PHE A 127 10.76 -24.80 11.81
C PHE A 127 10.80 -25.86 12.92
N ALA A 128 10.89 -25.43 14.18
CA ALA A 128 10.93 -26.33 15.33
C ALA A 128 9.66 -27.18 15.42
N PHE A 129 8.50 -26.56 15.16
CA PHE A 129 7.20 -27.21 15.09
C PHE A 129 7.15 -28.26 13.95
N ALA A 130 7.43 -27.84 12.72
CA ALA A 130 7.41 -28.71 11.54
C ALA A 130 8.36 -29.90 11.71
N LEU A 131 9.58 -29.67 12.22
CA LEU A 131 10.55 -30.72 12.49
C LEU A 131 10.04 -31.73 13.53
N ARG A 132 9.38 -31.25 14.60
CA ARG A 132 8.84 -32.12 15.65
C ARG A 132 7.66 -32.94 15.17
N VAL A 133 6.76 -32.36 14.36
CA VAL A 133 5.56 -33.04 13.84
C VAL A 133 5.92 -34.02 12.72
N ALA A 134 6.80 -33.62 11.80
CA ALA A 134 7.18 -34.44 10.64
C ALA A 134 8.02 -35.67 11.02
N ARG A 135 8.74 -35.64 12.16
CA ARG A 135 9.57 -36.76 12.64
C ARG A 135 8.82 -37.89 13.36
N ARG A 136 7.55 -37.71 13.73
CA ARG A 136 6.81 -38.74 14.50
C ARG A 136 6.56 -39.99 13.65
N ASP A 137 6.56 -41.19 14.22
CA ASP A 137 6.16 -42.42 13.50
C ASP A 137 4.65 -42.64 13.63
N ARG A 138 3.87 -41.93 12.81
CA ARG A 138 2.42 -42.17 12.68
C ARG A 138 2.04 -42.29 11.21
N PRO A 139 1.04 -43.09 10.82
CA PRO A 139 0.61 -43.11 9.43
C PRO A 139 0.25 -41.69 8.97
N THR A 140 0.86 -41.23 7.87
CA THR A 140 0.44 -40.01 7.18
C THR A 140 -0.96 -40.24 6.64
N PRO A 141 -1.94 -39.34 6.85
CA PRO A 141 -3.22 -39.45 6.18
C PRO A 141 -3.00 -39.34 4.67
N GLN A 142 -3.08 -40.48 3.97
CA GLN A 142 -3.01 -40.54 2.52
C GLN A 142 -4.40 -40.29 1.96
N GLY A 143 -4.55 -39.29 1.07
CA GLY A 143 -5.83 -39.08 0.41
C GLY A 143 -6.07 -37.66 -0.10
N ALA A 144 -7.31 -37.43 -0.56
CA ALA A 144 -7.81 -36.15 -1.05
C ALA A 144 -7.64 -35.01 -0.04
N LEU A 145 -7.79 -35.29 1.26
CA LEU A 145 -7.70 -34.28 2.32
C LEU A 145 -6.39 -33.50 2.32
N TYR A 146 -5.24 -34.19 2.19
CA TYR A 146 -3.93 -33.53 2.12
C TYR A 146 -3.82 -32.61 0.89
N ARG A 147 -4.37 -33.04 -0.26
CA ARG A 147 -4.37 -32.23 -1.48
C ARG A 147 -5.27 -31.01 -1.31
N ILE A 148 -6.46 -31.19 -0.74
CA ILE A 148 -7.39 -30.10 -0.42
C ILE A 148 -6.72 -29.07 0.49
N LEU A 149 -6.05 -29.50 1.55
CA LEU A 149 -5.38 -28.59 2.48
C LEU A 149 -4.17 -27.89 1.86
N ALA A 150 -3.40 -28.58 1.01
CA ALA A 150 -2.32 -27.95 0.27
C ALA A 150 -2.86 -26.91 -0.73
N SER A 151 -3.94 -27.23 -1.44
CA SER A 151 -4.62 -26.30 -2.33
C SER A 151 -5.20 -25.10 -1.58
N ALA A 152 -5.87 -25.33 -0.45
CA ALA A 152 -6.41 -24.27 0.39
C ALA A 152 -5.30 -23.36 0.95
N GLY A 153 -4.17 -23.94 1.38
CA GLY A 153 -3.01 -23.18 1.79
C GLY A 153 -2.39 -22.36 0.66
N LEU A 154 -2.32 -22.91 -0.56
CA LEU A 154 -1.81 -22.19 -1.73
C LEU A 154 -2.71 -21.01 -2.07
N VAL A 155 -4.04 -21.23 -2.10
CA VAL A 155 -5.02 -20.16 -2.34
C VAL A 155 -4.93 -19.12 -1.24
N ALA A 156 -4.88 -19.49 0.04
CA ALA A 156 -4.80 -18.53 1.15
C ALA A 156 -3.48 -17.75 1.20
N CYS A 157 -2.36 -18.33 0.75
CA CYS A 157 -1.09 -17.61 0.66
C CYS A 157 -0.98 -16.74 -0.60
N ALA A 158 -1.82 -16.99 -1.61
CA ALA A 158 -1.86 -16.19 -2.83
C ALA A 158 -2.92 -15.08 -2.74
N ALA A 159 -4.09 -15.39 -2.17
CA ALA A 159 -5.19 -14.46 -2.02
C ALA A 159 -4.86 -13.43 -0.92
N SER A 160 -4.13 -12.38 -1.27
CA SER A 160 -4.36 -11.08 -0.64
C SER A 160 -5.64 -10.48 -1.22
N THR A 161 -6.28 -9.60 -0.47
CA THR A 161 -7.47 -8.87 -0.89
C THR A 161 -7.12 -8.02 -2.12
N GLY A 162 -7.49 -8.53 -3.29
CA GLY A 162 -7.67 -7.77 -4.51
C GLY A 162 -8.59 -8.61 -5.36
N ASP A 163 -9.74 -8.03 -5.73
CA ASP A 163 -10.84 -8.77 -6.31
C ASP A 163 -10.38 -9.56 -7.55
N PRO A 164 -10.65 -10.87 -7.61
CA PRO A 164 -10.41 -11.63 -8.82
C PRO A 164 -11.41 -11.15 -9.88
N VAL A 165 -10.90 -10.53 -10.94
CA VAL A 165 -11.70 -10.24 -12.13
C VAL A 165 -12.16 -11.56 -12.75
N GLU A 166 -13.47 -11.78 -12.84
CA GLU A 166 -14.04 -12.74 -13.79
C GLU A 166 -13.68 -12.25 -15.20
N VAL A 167 -12.67 -12.88 -15.81
CA VAL A 167 -12.31 -12.61 -17.21
C VAL A 167 -13.42 -13.17 -18.11
N GLY A 168 -14.42 -12.33 -18.39
CA GLY A 168 -15.31 -12.48 -19.53
C GLY A 168 -14.56 -12.20 -20.85
N PRO A 169 -15.05 -12.67 -22.00
CA PRO A 169 -14.29 -12.68 -23.26
C PRO A 169 -14.09 -11.31 -23.94
N GLU A 170 -14.25 -10.18 -23.24
CA GLU A 170 -14.45 -8.87 -23.88
C GLU A 170 -13.35 -7.82 -23.61
N ASP A 171 -12.22 -8.17 -23.01
CA ASP A 171 -11.07 -7.25 -22.96
C ASP A 171 -10.23 -7.35 -24.24
N GLY A 172 -10.89 -6.96 -25.33
CA GLY A 172 -10.33 -6.72 -26.64
C GLY A 172 -10.80 -5.38 -27.21
N LEU A 173 -11.25 -4.43 -26.40
CA LEU A 173 -11.43 -3.02 -26.73
C LEU A 173 -11.61 -2.28 -25.40
N LEU A 174 -10.93 -1.14 -25.25
CA LEU A 174 -11.28 -0.15 -24.22
C LEU A 174 -12.81 0.01 -24.19
N ALA A 175 -13.40 0.02 -22.98
CA ALA A 175 -14.78 0.47 -22.83
C ALA A 175 -14.94 1.79 -23.62
N PRO A 176 -16.00 1.94 -24.43
CA PRO A 176 -16.17 3.13 -25.21
C PRO A 176 -16.16 4.34 -24.27
N ASP A 177 -15.32 5.30 -24.62
CA ASP A 177 -15.25 6.61 -24.01
C ASP A 177 -16.66 7.24 -23.98
N CYS A 178 -17.23 7.36 -22.78
CA CYS A 178 -18.56 7.93 -22.57
C CYS A 178 -18.52 9.47 -22.56
N SER A 179 -17.35 10.11 -22.70
CA SER A 179 -17.22 11.56 -22.71
C SER A 179 -17.83 12.24 -23.95
N GLU A 180 -18.16 11.49 -25.02
CA GLU A 180 -18.54 12.09 -26.31
C GLU A 180 -20.00 11.89 -26.78
N GLN A 181 -20.92 11.26 -26.03
CA GLN A 181 -22.31 11.13 -26.50
C GLN A 181 -23.40 11.47 -25.48
N GLU A 182 -23.96 12.69 -25.64
CA GLU A 182 -25.34 12.95 -25.23
C GLU A 182 -26.30 12.03 -26.01
N GLY A 183 -26.84 11.03 -25.34
CA GLY A 183 -28.04 10.31 -25.77
C GLY A 183 -27.87 8.80 -25.91
N THR A 184 -28.82 8.07 -25.33
CA THR A 184 -28.95 6.62 -25.41
C THR A 184 -29.07 6.15 -26.87
N VAL A 185 -28.16 5.28 -27.34
CA VAL A 185 -28.37 4.53 -28.59
C VAL A 185 -29.36 3.39 -28.31
N TYR A 186 -30.58 3.52 -28.86
CA TYR A 186 -31.56 2.44 -28.85
C TYR A 186 -31.22 1.43 -29.96
N ASP A 187 -30.81 0.22 -29.57
CA ASP A 187 -30.70 -0.94 -30.45
C ASP A 187 -32.05 -1.72 -30.48
N PRO A 188 -32.76 -1.73 -31.64
CA PRO A 188 -34.04 -2.42 -31.78
C PRO A 188 -33.92 -3.97 -31.83
N GLU A 189 -32.73 -4.56 -31.93
CA GLU A 189 -32.54 -6.02 -32.02
C GLU A 189 -32.25 -6.70 -30.67
N THR A 190 -31.56 -6.03 -29.76
CA THR A 190 -31.07 -6.64 -28.50
C THR A 190 -31.84 -6.25 -27.24
N GLY A 191 -32.65 -5.18 -27.29
CA GLY A 191 -33.64 -4.86 -26.23
C GLY A 191 -33.07 -4.57 -24.83
N SER A 192 -31.76 -4.54 -24.65
CA SER A 192 -31.11 -4.13 -23.41
C SER A 192 -30.27 -2.89 -23.71
N GLY A 193 -30.81 -1.72 -23.39
CA GLY A 193 -29.97 -0.54 -23.28
C GLY A 193 -28.91 -0.81 -22.22
N ILE A 194 -27.66 -0.50 -22.52
CA ILE A 194 -26.64 -0.35 -21.48
C ILE A 194 -27.12 0.84 -20.64
N GLN A 195 -27.70 0.57 -19.47
CA GLN A 195 -27.78 1.58 -18.44
C GLN A 195 -26.36 1.71 -17.89
N CYS A 196 -25.72 2.84 -18.17
CA CYS A 196 -24.66 3.31 -17.29
C CYS A 196 -25.36 3.60 -15.96
N GLU A 197 -25.36 2.65 -15.03
CA GLU A 197 -25.50 3.02 -13.64
C GLU A 197 -24.20 3.77 -13.29
N PRO A 198 -24.28 5.02 -12.78
CA PRO A 198 -23.08 5.71 -12.34
C PRO A 198 -22.42 4.83 -11.28
N GLY A 199 -21.12 4.57 -11.44
CA GLY A 199 -20.29 4.16 -10.31
C GLY A 199 -20.56 5.19 -9.22
N ASN A 200 -20.98 4.74 -8.05
CA ASN A 200 -21.59 5.61 -7.06
C ASN A 200 -20.69 5.82 -5.85
N THR A 201 -19.37 5.69 -6.06
CA THR A 201 -18.30 5.97 -5.11
C THR A 201 -16.93 6.00 -5.82
N GLU A 202 -16.19 7.10 -5.65
CA GLU A 202 -14.75 7.18 -5.94
C GLU A 202 -13.95 6.22 -5.04
N ASP A 203 -13.14 5.33 -5.63
CA ASP A 203 -12.39 4.28 -4.91
C ASP A 203 -11.11 4.84 -4.24
N ALA A 204 -10.46 5.84 -4.84
CA ALA A 204 -9.33 6.55 -4.25
C ALA A 204 -9.43 8.06 -4.51
N CYS A 205 -9.17 8.86 -3.48
CA CYS A 205 -9.34 10.31 -3.51
C CYS A 205 -8.02 11.09 -3.66
N ASP A 206 -6.97 10.41 -4.11
CA ASP A 206 -5.59 10.90 -4.13
C ASP A 206 -4.73 10.35 -5.29
N ASN A 207 -5.31 9.57 -6.21
CA ASN A 207 -4.57 8.83 -7.24
C ASN A 207 -4.52 9.55 -8.60
N GLY A 208 -5.26 10.63 -8.77
CA GLY A 208 -5.33 11.36 -10.02
C GLY A 208 -6.16 10.71 -11.12
N VAL A 209 -7.06 9.81 -10.78
CA VAL A 209 -7.92 9.05 -11.69
C VAL A 209 -9.38 9.37 -11.36
N ASP A 210 -10.22 9.37 -12.40
CA ASP A 210 -11.68 9.38 -12.28
C ASP A 210 -12.11 7.92 -12.14
N ASP A 211 -12.24 7.42 -10.91
CA ASP A 211 -12.46 6.00 -10.65
C ASP A 211 -13.93 5.59 -10.95
N ASP A 212 -14.87 6.52 -10.85
CA ASP A 212 -16.30 6.28 -11.08
C ASP A 212 -16.82 6.72 -12.46
N GLY A 213 -16.04 7.50 -13.21
CA GLY A 213 -16.27 7.90 -14.59
C GLY A 213 -17.21 9.10 -14.75
N ASP A 214 -17.41 9.92 -13.72
CA ASP A 214 -18.32 11.08 -13.77
C ASP A 214 -17.66 12.36 -14.32
N GLY A 215 -16.35 12.32 -14.58
CA GLY A 215 -15.54 13.39 -15.13
C GLY A 215 -14.89 14.30 -14.08
N LEU A 216 -15.07 14.01 -12.80
CA LEU A 216 -14.34 14.60 -11.68
C LEU A 216 -13.24 13.62 -11.22
N ILE A 217 -12.26 14.13 -10.48
CA ILE A 217 -11.15 13.31 -9.95
C ILE A 217 -10.86 13.71 -8.52
N ASP A 218 -10.48 12.76 -7.68
CA ASP A 218 -9.93 13.00 -6.34
C ASP A 218 -10.78 14.01 -5.52
N CYS A 219 -10.14 15.01 -4.92
CA CYS A 219 -10.78 16.09 -4.18
C CYS A 219 -11.49 17.13 -5.05
N ASP A 220 -11.58 16.99 -6.38
CA ASP A 220 -12.58 17.71 -7.19
C ASP A 220 -13.90 16.93 -7.27
N ASP A 221 -13.89 15.65 -6.86
CA ASP A 221 -15.05 14.78 -6.77
C ASP A 221 -15.93 15.07 -5.53
N SER A 222 -17.23 14.86 -5.71
CA SER A 222 -18.23 14.98 -4.65
C SER A 222 -18.30 13.77 -3.72
N ASP A 223 -17.83 12.61 -4.17
CA ASP A 223 -17.75 11.38 -3.38
C ASP A 223 -16.54 11.38 -2.44
N CYS A 224 -15.54 12.23 -2.71
CA CYS A 224 -14.36 12.44 -1.86
C CYS A 224 -14.53 13.54 -0.78
N ILE A 225 -15.76 14.00 -0.51
CA ILE A 225 -16.00 15.12 0.42
C ILE A 225 -15.48 14.82 1.84
N GLU A 226 -15.69 13.61 2.38
CA GLU A 226 -15.27 13.28 3.74
C GLU A 226 -13.74 13.16 3.86
N GLN A 227 -13.11 12.50 2.90
CA GLN A 227 -11.66 12.26 2.87
C GLN A 227 -10.91 13.59 2.71
N CYS A 228 -11.36 14.44 1.78
CA CYS A 228 -10.72 15.72 1.50
C CYS A 228 -11.12 16.86 2.46
N ALA A 229 -11.94 16.60 3.49
CA ALA A 229 -12.43 17.63 4.40
C ALA A 229 -11.28 18.35 5.13
N ASP A 230 -10.30 17.58 5.64
CA ASP A 230 -9.15 18.13 6.35
C ASP A 230 -8.17 18.86 5.41
N LEU A 231 -8.00 18.36 4.18
CA LEU A 231 -7.22 19.01 3.14
C LEU A 231 -7.83 20.36 2.75
N ARG A 232 -9.12 20.39 2.43
CA ARG A 232 -9.86 21.64 2.09
C ARG A 232 -9.85 22.63 3.25
N ALA A 233 -9.90 22.15 4.49
CA ALA A 233 -9.75 23.01 5.67
C ALA A 233 -8.36 23.67 5.70
N ALA A 234 -7.28 22.92 5.42
CA ALA A 234 -5.93 23.47 5.31
C ALA A 234 -5.82 24.49 4.16
N CYS A 235 -6.44 24.21 3.02
CA CYS A 235 -6.47 25.11 1.85
C CYS A 235 -7.18 26.45 2.08
N SER A 236 -8.06 26.52 3.08
CA SER A 236 -8.82 27.72 3.43
C SER A 236 -8.11 28.63 4.45
N ALA A 237 -6.85 28.34 4.79
CA ALA A 237 -6.06 29.12 5.72
C ALA A 237 -5.79 30.55 5.23
N LEU A 238 -5.63 31.49 6.18
CA LEU A 238 -5.29 32.86 5.85
C LEU A 238 -3.89 32.92 5.19
N PRO A 239 -3.73 33.69 4.09
CA PRO A 239 -2.45 33.82 3.43
C PRO A 239 -1.39 34.47 4.32
N LEU A 240 -0.14 34.01 4.19
CA LEU A 240 1.06 34.59 4.78
C LEU A 240 1.69 35.59 3.80
N PRO A 241 1.60 36.92 4.04
CA PRO A 241 2.19 37.92 3.15
C PRO A 241 3.69 38.09 3.38
N PRO A 242 4.48 38.52 2.36
CA PRO A 242 5.92 38.73 2.48
C PRO A 242 6.31 39.69 3.61
N ALA A 243 5.46 40.69 3.89
CA ALA A 243 5.66 41.65 4.97
C ALA A 243 5.71 41.02 6.38
N THR A 244 5.25 39.77 6.53
CA THR A 244 5.37 39.02 7.79
C THR A 244 6.69 38.26 7.93
N MET A 245 7.55 38.30 6.90
CA MET A 245 8.83 37.60 6.87
C MET A 245 10.01 38.56 7.13
N PRO A 246 11.11 38.12 7.79
CA PRO A 246 11.38 36.76 8.25
C PRO A 246 10.52 36.36 9.45
N THR A 247 10.10 35.10 9.50
CA THR A 247 9.31 34.53 10.60
C THR A 247 9.65 33.05 10.80
N MET A 248 9.18 32.47 11.90
CA MET A 248 9.22 31.04 12.16
C MET A 248 7.86 30.44 11.82
N LEU A 249 7.80 29.64 10.77
CA LEU A 249 6.62 28.85 10.47
C LEU A 249 6.59 27.66 11.43
N THR A 250 5.46 27.46 12.12
CA THR A 250 5.28 26.35 13.05
C THR A 250 4.03 25.58 12.66
N GLY A 251 4.10 24.26 12.74
CA GLY A 251 3.02 23.38 12.33
C GLY A 251 3.26 21.96 12.80
N SER A 252 2.38 21.06 12.36
CA SER A 252 2.47 19.65 12.68
C SER A 252 1.94 18.83 11.51
N THR A 253 2.69 17.81 11.14
CA THR A 253 2.27 16.74 10.22
C THR A 253 1.59 15.59 10.97
N LEU A 254 1.60 15.58 12.32
CA LEU A 254 0.95 14.53 13.11
C LEU A 254 -0.57 14.54 12.95
N GLY A 255 -1.12 13.39 12.57
CA GLY A 255 -2.56 13.20 12.41
C GLY A 255 -3.17 14.02 11.27
N LYS A 256 -2.34 14.45 10.31
CA LYS A 256 -2.77 15.13 9.09
C LYS A 256 -3.07 14.14 7.96
N PRO A 257 -3.93 14.51 6.99
CA PRO A 257 -4.15 13.70 5.81
C PRO A 257 -2.85 13.57 4.99
N SER A 258 -2.79 12.55 4.15
CA SER A 258 -1.71 12.26 3.21
C SER A 258 -2.30 12.07 1.81
N LEU A 259 -3.07 13.06 1.35
CA LEU A 259 -3.92 12.97 0.15
C LEU A 259 -3.23 13.54 -1.10
N THR A 260 -2.03 14.08 -0.94
CA THR A 260 -1.27 14.61 -2.06
C THR A 260 0.15 14.07 -1.99
N GLU A 261 0.69 13.71 -3.15
CA GLU A 261 2.05 13.19 -3.27
C GLU A 261 2.91 14.22 -4.02
N SER A 262 3.98 14.69 -3.38
CA SER A 262 4.99 15.52 -4.04
C SER A 262 6.02 14.69 -4.80
N ASN A 263 6.64 15.24 -5.84
CA ASN A 263 7.53 14.45 -6.72
C ASN A 263 8.82 13.95 -6.04
N CYS A 264 9.22 14.56 -4.93
CA CYS A 264 10.43 14.18 -4.18
C CYS A 264 10.17 13.64 -2.79
N MET A 265 8.92 13.37 -2.42
CA MET A 265 8.59 12.60 -1.22
C MET A 265 7.88 11.31 -1.59
N GLY A 266 7.74 10.39 -0.62
CA GLY A 266 7.04 9.14 -0.83
C GLY A 266 5.56 9.25 -0.55
N ALA A 267 4.77 8.38 -1.16
CA ALA A 267 3.36 8.15 -0.84
C ALA A 267 3.10 8.03 0.68
N ASP A 268 1.87 8.37 1.09
CA ASP A 268 1.36 8.33 2.46
C ASP A 268 2.03 9.29 3.47
N ALA A 269 2.71 10.34 2.99
CA ALA A 269 3.30 11.39 3.82
C ALA A 269 2.23 12.36 4.37
N PRO A 270 2.03 12.46 5.71
CA PRO A 270 1.10 13.43 6.26
C PRO A 270 1.57 14.87 6.00
N GLU A 271 0.65 15.75 5.60
CA GLU A 271 1.00 17.07 5.11
C GLU A 271 0.40 18.24 5.92
N ALA A 272 1.14 19.35 5.94
CA ALA A 272 0.68 20.63 6.45
C ALA A 272 0.82 21.70 5.36
N ILE A 273 -0.30 22.30 4.97
CA ILE A 273 -0.35 23.27 3.86
C ILE A 273 -0.43 24.70 4.40
N PHE A 274 0.36 25.58 3.77
CA PHE A 274 0.37 27.01 4.04
C PHE A 274 0.19 27.79 2.75
N LEU A 275 -0.73 28.76 2.75
CA LEU A 275 -0.87 29.70 1.65
C LEU A 275 0.13 30.86 1.83
N VAL A 276 1.00 31.07 0.85
CA VAL A 276 2.01 32.14 0.83
C VAL A 276 1.69 33.11 -0.31
N LEU A 277 1.68 34.42 0.00
CA LEU A 277 1.56 35.45 -1.03
C LEU A 277 2.94 35.90 -1.48
N ILE A 278 3.09 36.06 -2.77
CA ILE A 278 4.26 36.61 -3.45
C ILE A 278 3.81 37.88 -4.17
N ASP A 279 3.90 39.02 -3.47
CA ASP A 279 3.35 40.29 -3.94
C ASP A 279 4.20 40.91 -5.07
N VAL A 280 5.48 40.55 -5.12
CA VAL A 280 6.51 41.03 -6.06
C VAL A 280 7.46 39.89 -6.39
N PRO A 281 8.15 39.92 -7.55
CA PRO A 281 9.22 38.97 -7.85
C PRO A 281 10.31 38.97 -6.76
N GLY A 282 10.86 37.80 -6.48
CA GLY A 282 11.81 37.61 -5.39
C GLY A 282 12.10 36.15 -5.08
N THR A 283 12.92 35.94 -4.07
CA THR A 283 13.33 34.63 -3.59
C THR A 283 12.75 34.37 -2.20
N LEU A 284 12.04 33.26 -2.07
CA LEU A 284 11.66 32.68 -0.77
C LEU A 284 12.76 31.72 -0.33
N THR A 285 13.28 31.91 0.88
CA THR A 285 14.18 30.98 1.54
C THR A 285 13.41 30.25 2.63
N VAL A 286 13.48 28.93 2.61
CA VAL A 286 12.80 28.03 3.53
C VAL A 286 13.84 27.06 4.10
N ASP A 287 13.92 26.94 5.43
CA ASP A 287 14.87 26.04 6.08
C ASP A 287 14.21 24.69 6.41
N VAL A 288 14.34 23.74 5.48
CA VAL A 288 13.64 22.45 5.50
C VAL A 288 13.96 21.68 6.80
N PRO A 289 12.94 21.34 7.62
CA PRO A 289 13.15 20.63 8.87
C PRO A 289 13.72 19.23 8.66
N ALA A 290 14.42 18.70 9.67
CA ALA A 290 14.82 17.30 9.64
C ALA A 290 13.58 16.37 9.57
N ASN A 291 13.71 15.27 8.82
CA ASN A 291 12.66 14.27 8.59
C ASN A 291 11.39 14.80 7.91
N HIS A 292 11.47 15.99 7.30
CA HIS A 292 10.41 16.56 6.47
C HIS A 292 10.99 16.94 5.11
N GLY A 293 10.13 17.07 4.13
CA GLY A 293 10.40 17.81 2.90
C GLY A 293 9.37 18.92 2.71
N ILE A 294 9.57 19.67 1.64
CA ILE A 294 8.67 20.73 1.21
C ILE A 294 8.31 20.57 -0.26
N SER A 295 7.10 20.98 -0.63
CA SER A 295 6.71 21.21 -2.02
C SER A 295 6.01 22.56 -2.16
N VAL A 296 6.11 23.16 -3.35
CA VAL A 296 5.45 24.42 -3.70
C VAL A 296 4.56 24.18 -4.91
N ARG A 297 3.29 24.53 -4.77
CA ARG A 297 2.23 24.25 -5.76
C ARG A 297 1.42 25.51 -6.08
N ARG A 298 0.82 25.55 -7.27
CA ARG A 298 -0.04 26.68 -7.70
C ARG A 298 -1.49 26.49 -7.28
N ASP A 299 -1.95 25.25 -7.22
CA ASP A 299 -3.23 24.86 -6.66
C ASP A 299 -2.99 24.15 -5.31
N CYS A 300 -3.98 24.23 -4.42
CA CYS A 300 -3.85 23.61 -3.10
C CYS A 300 -4.04 22.10 -3.14
N VAL A 301 -4.99 21.67 -3.97
CA VAL A 301 -5.49 20.29 -4.02
C VAL A 301 -4.82 19.54 -5.16
N ASP A 302 -4.66 20.19 -6.31
CA ASP A 302 -4.01 19.56 -7.47
C ASP A 302 -2.48 19.56 -7.32
N TRP A 303 -1.96 18.42 -6.83
CA TRP A 303 -0.54 18.17 -6.66
C TRP A 303 0.26 18.26 -7.96
N ARG A 304 -0.37 18.05 -9.12
CA ARG A 304 0.27 18.15 -10.44
C ARG A 304 0.70 19.58 -10.79
N THR A 305 0.23 20.56 -10.02
CA THR A 305 0.64 21.97 -10.13
C THR A 305 1.91 22.30 -9.33
N GLU A 306 2.61 21.28 -8.84
CA GLU A 306 3.92 21.43 -8.21
C GLU A 306 4.93 22.09 -9.15
N ASP A 307 5.49 23.20 -8.70
CA ASP A 307 6.54 23.94 -9.39
C ASP A 307 7.94 23.65 -8.79
N PHE A 308 7.99 23.24 -7.52
CA PHE A 308 9.23 22.96 -6.81
C PHE A 308 9.02 21.95 -5.67
N CYS A 309 10.04 21.15 -5.37
CA CYS A 309 10.06 20.36 -4.14
C CYS A 309 11.50 20.11 -3.65
N SER A 310 11.67 19.84 -2.36
CA SER A 310 12.95 19.45 -1.75
C SER A 310 12.77 18.61 -0.48
N ASP A 311 13.52 17.52 -0.39
CA ASP A 311 13.62 16.61 0.76
C ASP A 311 14.95 16.76 1.53
N VAL A 312 15.77 17.73 1.16
CA VAL A 312 17.11 17.94 1.73
C VAL A 312 17.02 18.89 2.92
N PRO A 313 17.36 18.46 4.15
CA PRO A 313 17.29 19.34 5.31
C PRO A 313 18.25 20.53 5.18
N GLY A 314 17.77 21.72 5.53
CA GLY A 314 18.54 22.96 5.48
C GLY A 314 17.92 24.05 4.58
N PRO A 315 18.65 25.17 4.41
CA PRO A 315 18.15 26.32 3.67
C PRO A 315 18.01 26.02 2.18
N THR A 316 16.81 26.25 1.68
CA THR A 316 16.40 26.04 0.29
C THR A 316 15.83 27.34 -0.27
N GLU A 317 16.31 27.75 -1.46
CA GLU A 317 15.92 28.99 -2.13
C GLU A 317 15.00 28.69 -3.32
N ILE A 318 13.86 29.39 -3.38
CA ILE A 318 12.83 29.24 -4.41
C ILE A 318 12.60 30.61 -5.04
N ALA A 319 12.90 30.74 -6.33
CA ALA A 319 12.75 32.00 -7.06
C ALA A 319 11.37 32.12 -7.71
N PHE A 320 10.75 33.28 -7.57
CA PHE A 320 9.46 33.60 -8.17
C PHE A 320 9.60 34.78 -9.12
N GLU A 321 9.34 34.54 -10.42
CA GLU A 321 9.43 35.57 -11.46
C GLU A 321 8.17 36.44 -11.56
N ASN A 322 7.04 35.96 -11.04
CA ASN A 322 5.74 36.64 -11.14
C ASN A 322 5.07 36.75 -9.77
N ALA A 323 4.30 37.80 -9.58
CA ALA A 323 3.45 37.94 -8.41
C ALA A 323 2.28 36.94 -8.46
N GLY A 324 1.94 36.37 -7.31
CA GLY A 324 0.90 35.35 -7.21
C GLY A 324 0.75 34.79 -5.80
N SER A 325 -0.17 33.85 -5.63
CA SER A 325 -0.29 33.03 -4.42
C SER A 325 0.20 31.62 -4.73
N VAL A 326 0.94 31.04 -3.79
CA VAL A 326 1.42 29.65 -3.88
C VAL A 326 1.13 28.92 -2.59
N TYR A 327 1.01 27.60 -2.68
CA TYR A 327 0.83 26.72 -1.55
C TYR A 327 2.19 26.10 -1.21
N LEU A 328 2.71 26.42 -0.03
CA LEU A 328 3.87 25.77 0.55
C LEU A 328 3.37 24.59 1.39
N VAL A 329 3.68 23.39 0.95
CA VAL A 329 3.33 22.15 1.63
C VAL A 329 4.56 21.66 2.38
N VAL A 330 4.39 21.29 3.65
CA VAL A 330 5.40 20.63 4.47
C VAL A 330 4.91 19.21 4.73
N GLU A 331 5.66 18.22 4.30
CA GLU A 331 5.26 16.80 4.40
C GLU A 331 6.32 16.05 5.19
N ALA A 332 5.91 15.05 5.97
CA ALA A 332 6.86 14.15 6.60
C ALA A 332 7.49 13.23 5.55
N LEU A 333 8.74 12.78 5.72
CA LEU A 333 9.34 11.83 4.76
C LEU A 333 8.61 10.49 4.69
N ASP A 334 7.94 10.12 5.78
CA ASP A 334 7.14 8.90 5.93
C ASP A 334 6.19 9.07 7.15
N PRO A 335 5.17 8.21 7.31
CA PRO A 335 4.23 8.29 8.44
C PRO A 335 4.86 8.25 9.84
N LEU A 336 6.01 7.59 10.01
CA LEU A 336 6.72 7.49 11.30
C LEU A 336 7.56 8.74 11.59
N SER A 337 7.89 9.50 10.55
CA SER A 337 8.60 10.77 10.62
C SER A 337 7.68 11.97 10.92
N ALA A 338 6.36 11.77 10.91
CA ALA A 338 5.39 12.80 11.23
C ALA A 338 5.62 13.39 12.63
N ALA A 339 5.78 14.71 12.70
CA ALA A 339 6.09 15.42 13.93
C ALA A 339 5.67 16.89 13.86
N ASP A 340 5.75 17.57 15.00
CA ASP A 340 5.75 19.02 15.04
C ASP A 340 7.04 19.56 14.42
N PHE A 341 6.95 20.67 13.69
CA PHE A 341 8.09 21.31 13.05
C PHE A 341 8.13 22.81 13.32
N GLU A 342 9.35 23.34 13.30
CA GLU A 342 9.64 24.77 13.26
C GLU A 342 10.55 25.02 12.07
N MET A 343 10.14 25.92 11.18
CA MET A 343 10.78 26.18 9.90
C MET A 343 10.99 27.68 9.71
N PRO A 344 12.23 28.17 9.84
CA PRO A 344 12.56 29.54 9.47
C PRO A 344 12.21 29.81 8.00
N ILE A 345 11.51 30.92 7.74
CA ILE A 345 11.24 31.38 6.39
C ILE A 345 11.58 32.87 6.25
N SER A 346 12.15 33.24 5.10
CA SER A 346 12.41 34.64 4.73
C SER A 346 12.12 34.88 3.27
N PHE A 347 11.69 36.09 2.93
CA PHE A 347 11.48 36.50 1.55
C PHE A 347 12.33 37.72 1.22
N GLN A 348 12.99 37.71 0.07
CA GLN A 348 13.78 38.80 -0.45
C GLN A 348 13.28 39.18 -1.84
N SER A 349 12.76 40.39 -1.99
CA SER A 349 12.38 40.92 -3.31
C SER A 349 13.61 41.16 -4.18
N GLU A 350 13.47 41.01 -5.49
CA GLU A 350 14.52 41.34 -6.48
C GLU A 350 14.91 42.83 -6.50
#